data_AF-A0A517XQR1-F1
#
_entry.id   AF-A0A517XQR1-F1
#
_cell.length_a   1.000
_cell.length_b   1.000
_cell.length_c   1.000
_cell.angle_alpha   90.00
_cell.angle_beta   90.00
_cell.angle_gamma   90.00
#
_symmetry.space_group_name_H-M   'P 1'
#
loop_
_entity.id
_entity.type
_entity.pdbx_description
1 polymer ?
#
loop_
_entity_poly.entity_id
_entity_poly.type
_entity_poly.pdbx_seq_one_letter_code
_entity_poly.pdbx_strand_id
1 'polypeptide(L)'
;MVAGVPPEVLRQYPADLIRFAVDEAGRDAEDVAAFLAAAGLAPPPGETRGWPPGVLLDLGAFVRLRRWEASGYTFHVEAGLPTARMALRRVITTLIGAAADRAMLAAAGELGLAVFGLTVSRFAWTARPQLGSDVVLDLGDEDALVEVLAQLMWALRQGDPAGE
;
A
#
# COMPACT_ATOMS: atom_id res chain seq x y z
N MET A 1 -8.66 -1.50 -18.50
CA MET A 1 -7.98 -2.81 -18.69
C MET A 1 -6.54 -2.64 -18.23
N VAL A 2 -6.10 -3.41 -17.23
CA VAL A 2 -4.70 -3.40 -16.78
C VAL A 2 -3.86 -4.03 -17.89
N ALA A 3 -3.12 -3.22 -18.65
CA ALA A 3 -2.36 -3.70 -19.80
C ALA A 3 -1.23 -4.64 -19.32
N GLY A 4 -1.22 -5.89 -19.79
CA GLY A 4 -0.10 -6.82 -19.64
C GLY A 4 -0.28 -7.97 -18.64
N VAL A 5 -1.39 -8.07 -17.90
CA VAL A 5 -1.66 -9.23 -17.02
C VAL A 5 -2.56 -10.23 -17.74
N PRO A 6 -2.16 -11.51 -17.89
CA PRO A 6 -2.99 -12.54 -18.50
C PRO A 6 -4.35 -12.69 -17.77
N PRO A 7 -5.48 -12.79 -18.49
CA PRO A 7 -6.80 -12.95 -17.88
C PRO A 7 -6.91 -14.15 -16.93
N GLU A 8 -6.13 -15.20 -17.18
CA GLU A 8 -6.10 -16.44 -16.41
C GLU A 8 -5.58 -16.21 -14.99
N VAL A 9 -4.61 -15.30 -14.83
CA VAL A 9 -4.06 -14.93 -13.52
C VAL A 9 -5.09 -14.12 -12.74
N LEU A 10 -5.80 -13.21 -13.40
CA LEU A 10 -6.83 -12.39 -12.77
C LEU A 10 -7.99 -13.25 -12.24
N ARG A 11 -8.31 -14.38 -12.87
CA ARG A 11 -9.38 -15.28 -12.40
C ARG A 11 -9.04 -16.04 -11.11
N GLN A 12 -7.77 -16.05 -10.68
CA GLN A 12 -7.33 -16.75 -9.47
C GLN A 12 -7.55 -15.93 -8.20
N TYR A 13 -7.88 -14.64 -8.31
CA TYR A 13 -8.01 -13.74 -7.18
C TYR A 13 -9.44 -13.18 -7.06
N PRO A 14 -9.92 -12.87 -5.84
CA PRO A 14 -11.19 -12.19 -5.66
C PRO A 14 -11.21 -10.84 -6.40
N ALA A 15 -12.35 -10.50 -7.00
CA ALA A 15 -12.51 -9.24 -7.73
C ALA A 15 -12.19 -8.01 -6.86
N ASP A 16 -12.53 -8.07 -5.56
CA ASP A 16 -12.24 -7.01 -4.61
C ASP A 16 -10.74 -6.81 -4.38
N LEU A 17 -9.95 -7.89 -4.34
CA LEU A 17 -8.50 -7.80 -4.23
C LEU A 17 -7.88 -7.19 -5.49
N ILE A 18 -8.37 -7.55 -6.68
CA ILE A 18 -7.88 -6.97 -7.94
C ILE A 18 -8.18 -5.47 -7.98
N ARG A 19 -9.40 -5.06 -7.63
CA ARG A 19 -9.78 -3.65 -7.56
C ARG A 19 -8.90 -2.91 -6.56
N PHE A 20 -8.74 -3.46 -5.36
CA PHE A 20 -7.87 -2.90 -4.33
C PHE A 20 -6.44 -2.72 -4.83
N ALA A 21 -5.87 -3.72 -5.49
CA ALA A 21 -4.52 -3.64 -6.07
C ALA A 21 -4.40 -2.55 -7.14
N VAL A 22 -5.41 -2.39 -8.00
CA VAL A 22 -5.43 -1.35 -9.03
C VAL A 22 -5.50 0.05 -8.41
N ASP A 23 -6.40 0.24 -7.44
CA ASP A 23 -6.58 1.52 -6.76
C ASP A 23 -5.31 1.91 -5.99
N GLU A 24 -4.70 0.95 -5.29
CA GLU A 24 -3.46 1.14 -4.57
C GLU A 24 -2.26 1.43 -5.49
N ALA A 25 -2.19 0.77 -6.66
CA ALA A 25 -1.18 1.07 -7.66
C ALA A 25 -1.35 2.47 -8.27
N GLY A 26 -2.58 2.90 -8.51
CA GLY A 26 -2.90 4.26 -8.99
C GLY A 26 -2.44 5.33 -7.99
N ARG A 27 -2.78 5.14 -6.72
CA ARG A 27 -2.37 6.06 -5.65
C ARG A 27 -0.86 6.11 -5.47
N ASP A 28 -0.19 4.95 -5.47
CA ASP A 28 1.27 4.93 -5.35
C ASP A 28 1.94 5.61 -6.55
N ALA A 29 1.41 5.46 -7.77
CA ALA A 29 1.91 6.16 -8.95
C ALA A 29 1.77 7.69 -8.82
N GLU A 30 0.64 8.19 -8.31
CA GLU A 30 0.43 9.61 -8.05
C GLU A 30 1.38 10.15 -6.97
N ASP A 31 1.52 9.42 -5.85
CA ASP A 31 2.40 9.79 -4.75
C ASP A 31 3.89 9.78 -5.18
N VAL A 32 4.30 8.79 -5.98
CA VAL A 32 5.65 8.73 -6.57
C VAL A 32 5.87 9.89 -7.53
N ALA A 33 4.90 10.20 -8.40
CA ALA A 33 5.01 11.33 -9.32
C ALA A 33 5.15 12.66 -8.56
N ALA A 34 4.34 12.87 -7.52
CA ALA A 34 4.42 14.06 -6.67
C ALA A 34 5.78 14.15 -5.95
N PHE A 35 6.27 13.02 -5.42
CA PHE A 35 7.59 12.96 -4.80
C PHE A 35 8.72 13.30 -5.78
N LEU A 36 8.72 12.71 -6.98
CA LEU A 36 9.73 12.98 -8.00
C LEU A 36 9.67 14.44 -8.46
N ALA A 37 8.48 15.02 -8.62
CA ALA A 37 8.32 16.44 -8.94
C ALA A 37 8.89 17.35 -7.85
N ALA A 38 8.57 17.08 -6.58
CA ALA A 38 9.11 17.83 -5.44
C ALA A 38 10.64 17.71 -5.32
N ALA A 39 11.21 16.59 -5.77
CA ALA A 39 12.66 16.36 -5.82
C ALA A 39 13.34 17.00 -7.05
N GLY A 40 12.60 17.65 -7.96
CA GLY A 40 13.13 18.21 -9.20
C GLY A 40 13.50 17.16 -10.25
N LEU A 41 12.93 15.96 -10.15
CA LEU A 41 13.18 14.81 -11.02
C LEU A 41 12.02 14.53 -11.99
N ALA A 42 10.96 15.33 -11.97
CA ALA A 42 9.88 15.23 -12.94
C ALA A 42 10.38 15.53 -14.36
N PRO A 43 9.93 14.78 -15.37
CA PRO A 43 10.22 15.13 -16.77
C PRO A 43 9.52 16.44 -17.15
N PRO A 44 10.04 17.18 -18.14
CA PRO A 44 9.34 18.30 -18.74
C PRO A 44 7.96 17.89 -19.29
N PRO A 45 7.01 18.83 -19.42
CA PRO A 45 5.70 18.55 -20.02
C PRO A 45 5.84 17.93 -21.41
N GLY A 46 5.22 16.77 -21.63
CA GLY A 46 5.26 16.04 -22.89
C GLY A 46 6.45 15.08 -23.04
N GLU A 47 7.37 15.04 -22.08
CA GLU A 47 8.49 14.10 -22.08
C GLU A 47 8.26 12.93 -21.13
N THR A 48 8.89 11.78 -21.45
CA THR A 48 8.93 10.61 -20.57
C THR A 48 10.37 10.33 -20.15
N ARG A 49 10.57 10.00 -18.88
CA ARG A 49 11.88 9.60 -18.37
C ARG A 49 11.85 8.11 -18.03
N GLY A 50 12.79 7.36 -18.60
CA GLY A 50 12.93 5.94 -18.30
C GLY A 50 13.43 5.74 -16.86
N TRP A 51 12.70 4.95 -16.09
CA TRP A 51 13.10 4.47 -14.77
C TRP A 51 13.11 2.94 -14.76
N PRO A 52 14.05 2.30 -14.05
CA PRO A 52 13.97 0.86 -13.82
C PRO A 52 12.66 0.51 -13.09
N PRO A 53 11.84 -0.43 -13.57
CA PRO A 53 10.55 -0.73 -12.97
C PRO A 53 10.63 -1.11 -11.49
N GLY A 54 11.62 -1.93 -11.10
CA GLY A 54 11.84 -2.31 -9.70
C GLY A 54 12.12 -1.11 -8.80
N VAL A 55 12.79 -0.07 -9.31
CA VAL A 55 13.03 1.17 -8.54
C VAL A 55 11.73 1.94 -8.33
N LEU A 56 10.87 2.01 -9.35
CA LEU A 56 9.55 2.64 -9.20
C LEU A 56 8.69 1.89 -8.18
N LEU A 57 8.75 0.56 -8.15
CA LEU A 57 8.07 -0.25 -7.13
C LEU A 57 8.58 0.05 -5.72
N ASP A 58 9.90 0.14 -5.52
CA ASP A 58 10.46 0.45 -4.21
C ASP A 58 10.20 1.92 -3.79
N LEU A 59 10.10 2.85 -4.74
CA LEU A 59 9.62 4.21 -4.47
C LEU A 59 8.15 4.24 -4.07
N GLY A 60 7.31 3.43 -4.73
CA GLY A 60 5.91 3.20 -4.33
C GLY A 60 5.82 2.68 -2.89
N ALA A 61 6.67 1.71 -2.55
CA ALA A 61 6.81 1.21 -1.19
C ALA A 61 7.17 2.32 -0.20
N PHE A 62 8.16 3.16 -0.53
CA PHE A 62 8.56 4.29 0.30
C PHE A 62 7.42 5.28 0.55
N VAL A 63 6.72 5.75 -0.48
CA VAL A 63 5.66 6.76 -0.30
C VAL A 63 4.48 6.21 0.50
N ARG A 64 4.16 4.93 0.32
CA ARG A 64 3.16 4.21 1.11
C ARG A 64 3.57 4.05 2.57
N LEU A 65 4.80 3.62 2.85
CA LEU A 65 5.33 3.56 4.22
C LEU A 65 5.28 4.94 4.88
N ARG A 66 5.63 6.00 4.15
CA ARG A 66 5.54 7.38 4.64
C ARG A 66 4.10 7.76 5.00
N ARG A 67 3.13 7.36 4.18
CA ARG A 67 1.70 7.58 4.43
C ARG A 67 1.24 6.86 5.68
N TRP A 68 1.61 5.60 5.85
CA TRP A 68 1.31 4.82 7.06
C TRP A 68 1.90 5.46 8.32
N GLU A 69 3.17 5.82 8.29
CA GLU A 69 3.84 6.49 9.41
C GLU A 69 3.20 7.84 9.74
N ALA A 70 2.81 8.62 8.73
CA ALA A 70 2.10 9.89 8.94
C ALA A 70 0.70 9.70 9.54
N SER A 71 0.06 8.55 9.31
CA SER A 71 -1.20 8.14 9.92
C SER A 71 -1.03 7.48 11.29
N GLY A 72 0.21 7.37 11.81
CA GLY A 72 0.51 6.77 13.11
C GLY A 72 0.58 5.24 13.09
N TYR A 73 0.59 4.60 11.92
CA TYR A 73 0.70 3.15 11.83
C TYR A 73 2.15 2.68 11.98
N THR A 74 2.36 1.62 12.78
CA THR A 74 3.68 1.01 13.05
C THR A 74 3.77 -0.47 12.69
N PHE A 75 2.68 -1.07 12.22
CA PHE A 75 2.59 -2.52 11.94
C PHE A 75 3.63 -3.01 10.91
N HIS A 76 4.14 -2.13 10.04
CA HIS A 76 5.22 -2.48 9.10
C HIS A 76 6.54 -2.73 9.82
N VAL A 77 6.84 -1.97 10.86
CA VAL A 77 8.05 -2.16 11.68
C VAL A 77 7.94 -3.46 12.47
N GLU A 78 6.76 -3.74 13.02
CA GLU A 78 6.47 -5.00 13.72
C GLU A 78 6.58 -6.22 12.79
N ALA A 79 6.23 -6.04 11.51
CA ALA A 79 6.42 -7.03 10.45
C ALA A 79 7.88 -7.10 9.93
N GLY A 80 8.82 -6.36 10.52
CA GLY A 80 10.23 -6.37 10.15
C GLY A 80 10.58 -5.54 8.91
N LEU A 81 9.65 -4.75 8.38
CA LEU A 81 9.90 -3.85 7.26
C LEU A 81 10.58 -2.55 7.73
N PRO A 82 11.37 -1.89 6.86
CA PRO A 82 12.06 -0.67 7.22
C PRO A 82 11.09 0.50 7.42
N THR A 83 11.54 1.51 8.16
CA THR A 83 10.86 2.83 8.16
C THR A 83 10.91 3.48 6.78
N ALA A 84 10.03 4.43 6.49
CA ALA A 84 10.02 5.16 5.22
C ALA A 84 11.36 5.84 4.94
N ARG A 85 12.00 6.42 5.97
CA ARG A 85 13.33 7.03 5.85
C ARG A 85 14.40 6.00 5.45
N MET A 86 14.36 4.80 6.04
CA MET A 86 15.30 3.72 5.71
C MET A 86 15.04 3.17 4.30
N ALA A 87 13.77 3.01 3.91
CA ALA A 87 13.36 2.62 2.57
C ALA A 87 13.91 3.57 1.50
N LEU A 88 13.72 4.88 1.66
CA LEU A 88 14.25 5.87 0.72
C LEU A 88 15.78 5.81 0.62
N ARG A 89 16.47 5.68 1.76
CA ARG A 89 17.94 5.52 1.78
C ARG A 89 18.38 4.28 1.00
N ARG A 90 17.68 3.15 1.16
CA ARG A 90 17.95 1.92 0.39
C ARG A 90 17.80 2.18 -1.10
N VAL A 91 16.70 2.80 -1.54
CA VAL A 91 16.47 3.13 -2.97
C VAL A 91 17.57 4.01 -3.55
N ILE A 92 17.96 5.08 -2.85
CA ILE A 92 19.04 5.97 -3.29
C ILE A 92 20.36 5.21 -3.37
N THR A 93 20.66 4.37 -2.38
CA THR A 93 21.89 3.56 -2.36
C THR A 93 21.93 2.59 -3.54
N THR A 94 20.81 1.92 -3.83
CA THR A 94 20.68 1.04 -5.00
C THR A 94 20.90 1.80 -6.30
N LEU A 95 20.33 3.01 -6.44
CA LEU A 95 20.51 3.83 -7.65
C LEU A 95 21.96 4.31 -7.84
N ILE A 96 22.62 4.73 -6.77
CA ILE A 96 24.03 5.15 -6.81
C ILE A 96 24.92 3.95 -7.17
N GLY A 97 24.69 2.80 -6.52
CA GLY A 97 25.42 1.57 -6.83
C GLY A 97 25.21 1.09 -8.26
N ALA A 98 23.97 1.19 -8.77
CA ALA A 98 23.61 0.83 -10.14
C ALA A 98 24.31 1.67 -11.21
N ALA A 99 24.79 2.87 -10.88
CA ALA A 99 25.61 3.67 -11.78
C ALA A 99 26.98 3.03 -12.05
N ALA A 100 27.52 2.28 -11.09
CA ALA A 100 28.78 1.54 -11.22
C ALA A 100 28.55 0.08 -11.66
N ASP A 101 27.49 -0.58 -11.16
CA ASP A 101 27.15 -1.96 -11.48
C ASP A 101 25.64 -2.15 -11.61
N ARG A 102 25.17 -2.32 -12.86
CA ARG A 102 23.75 -2.55 -13.15
C ARG A 102 23.18 -3.81 -12.49
N ALA A 103 24.01 -4.80 -12.12
CA ALA A 103 23.55 -6.00 -11.43
C ALA A 103 22.90 -5.67 -10.08
N MET A 104 23.23 -4.51 -9.48
CA MET A 104 22.58 -4.05 -8.24
C MET A 104 21.08 -3.78 -8.41
N LEU A 105 20.58 -3.60 -9.63
CA LEU A 105 19.13 -3.48 -9.90
C LEU A 105 18.37 -4.80 -9.82
N ALA A 106 19.05 -5.94 -9.71
CA ALA A 106 18.40 -7.26 -9.66
C ALA A 106 17.49 -7.42 -8.44
N ALA A 107 17.81 -6.78 -7.32
CA ALA A 107 17.01 -6.79 -6.09
C ALA A 107 15.98 -5.64 -6.01
N ALA A 108 15.92 -4.76 -7.03
CA ALA A 108 14.97 -3.66 -7.04
C ALA A 108 13.53 -4.19 -7.19
N GLY A 109 12.62 -3.69 -6.36
CA GLY A 109 11.21 -4.09 -6.33
C GLY A 109 10.88 -5.08 -5.21
N GLU A 110 11.88 -5.71 -4.58
CA GLU A 110 11.64 -6.62 -3.44
C GLU A 110 10.92 -5.91 -2.28
N LEU A 111 11.27 -4.65 -2.01
CA LEU A 111 10.61 -3.89 -0.95
C LEU A 111 9.17 -3.55 -1.35
N GLY A 112 8.95 -3.14 -2.60
CA GLY A 112 7.62 -2.94 -3.16
C GLY A 112 6.72 -4.15 -2.99
N LEU A 113 7.22 -5.35 -3.32
CA LEU A 113 6.48 -6.60 -3.16
C LEU A 113 6.17 -6.91 -1.69
N ALA A 114 7.15 -6.77 -0.79
CA ALA A 114 6.95 -7.03 0.63
C ALA A 114 5.91 -6.09 1.27
N VAL A 115 5.99 -4.79 0.95
CA VAL A 115 5.05 -3.78 1.44
C VAL A 115 3.65 -3.99 0.85
N PHE A 116 3.54 -4.36 -0.43
CA PHE A 116 2.26 -4.70 -1.05
C PHE A 116 1.63 -5.94 -0.40
N GLY A 117 2.42 -7.00 -0.19
CA GLY A 117 1.96 -8.20 0.51
C GLY A 117 1.42 -7.88 1.91
N LEU A 118 2.12 -7.01 2.64
CA LEU A 118 1.65 -6.56 3.94
C LEU A 118 0.35 -5.76 3.83
N THR A 119 0.23 -4.88 2.83
CA THR A 119 -1.00 -4.11 2.56
C THR A 119 -2.18 -5.05 2.36
N VAL A 120 -2.03 -6.06 1.49
CA VAL A 120 -3.09 -7.03 1.20
C VAL A 120 -3.51 -7.79 2.45
N SER A 121 -2.56 -8.12 3.33
CA SER A 121 -2.85 -8.88 4.56
C SER A 121 -3.40 -8.05 5.72
N ARG A 122 -3.12 -6.74 5.78
CA ARG A 122 -3.40 -5.88 6.93
C ARG A 122 -4.45 -4.81 6.69
N PHE A 123 -5.04 -4.72 5.50
CA PHE A 123 -6.09 -3.73 5.22
C PHE A 123 -7.37 -4.39 4.73
N ALA A 124 -8.50 -3.83 5.16
CA ALA A 124 -9.80 -4.17 4.59
C ALA A 124 -9.91 -3.59 3.18
N TRP A 125 -9.96 -4.46 2.17
CA TRP A 125 -9.87 -4.06 0.76
C TRP A 125 -11.02 -3.15 0.28
N THR A 126 -12.20 -3.25 0.91
CA THR A 126 -13.37 -2.45 0.55
C THR A 126 -13.58 -1.24 1.44
N ALA A 127 -12.77 -1.07 2.50
CA ALA A 127 -13.00 -0.01 3.49
C ALA A 127 -12.92 1.38 2.87
N ARG A 128 -11.91 1.66 2.04
CA ARG A 128 -11.79 3.00 1.45
C ARG A 128 -12.96 3.38 0.54
N PRO A 129 -13.39 2.58 -0.45
CA PRO A 129 -14.53 2.94 -1.29
C PRO A 129 -15.86 2.99 -0.53
N GLN A 130 -16.00 2.28 0.59
CA GLN A 130 -17.26 2.22 1.35
C GLN A 130 -17.33 3.23 2.51
N LEU A 131 -16.20 3.50 3.16
CA LEU A 131 -16.08 4.27 4.40
C LEU A 131 -15.28 5.57 4.23
N GLY A 132 -14.64 5.76 3.07
CA GLY A 132 -13.78 6.92 2.81
C GLY A 132 -12.45 6.90 3.58
N SER A 133 -12.13 5.78 4.25
CA SER A 133 -10.94 5.65 5.11
C SER A 133 -10.23 4.32 4.91
N ASP A 134 -8.93 4.31 5.20
CA ASP A 134 -8.17 3.07 5.31
C ASP A 134 -8.50 2.41 6.66
N VAL A 135 -8.88 1.13 6.63
CA VAL A 135 -9.12 0.33 7.83
C VAL A 135 -8.05 -0.74 7.91
N VAL A 136 -7.22 -0.62 8.94
CA VAL A 136 -6.22 -1.63 9.28
C VAL A 136 -6.93 -2.78 10.00
N LEU A 137 -6.71 -4.00 9.51
CA LEU A 137 -7.05 -5.24 10.18
C LEU A 137 -5.96 -5.49 11.22
N ASP A 138 -6.22 -5.00 12.43
CA ASP A 138 -5.37 -5.36 13.55
C ASP A 138 -5.72 -6.78 14.00
N LEU A 139 -4.69 -7.57 14.33
CA LEU A 139 -4.84 -8.87 14.99
C LEU A 139 -5.00 -8.69 16.51
N GLY A 140 -5.49 -7.51 16.92
CA GLY A 140 -5.81 -7.20 18.30
C GLY A 140 -6.78 -8.23 18.85
N ASP A 141 -6.62 -8.49 20.15
CA ASP A 141 -7.32 -9.50 20.94
C ASP A 141 -8.70 -9.85 20.40
N GLU A 142 -8.82 -11.01 19.77
CA GLU A 142 -10.05 -11.49 19.15
C GLU A 142 -11.19 -11.52 20.17
N ASP A 143 -10.86 -11.75 21.45
CA ASP A 143 -11.80 -11.71 22.56
C ASP A 143 -12.34 -10.29 22.79
N ALA A 144 -11.51 -9.26 22.65
CA ALA A 144 -11.95 -7.88 22.75
C ALA A 144 -12.88 -7.48 21.60
N LEU A 145 -12.62 -7.98 20.38
CA LEU A 145 -13.52 -7.77 19.24
C LEU A 145 -14.87 -8.46 19.45
N VAL A 146 -14.86 -9.72 19.90
CA VAL A 146 -16.08 -10.49 20.20
C VAL A 146 -16.90 -9.81 21.28
N GLU A 147 -16.25 -9.34 22.35
CA GLU A 147 -16.89 -8.62 23.45
C GLU A 147 -17.55 -7.31 22.96
N VAL A 148 -16.85 -6.51 22.16
CA VAL A 148 -17.39 -5.26 21.59
C VAL A 148 -18.56 -5.53 20.63
N LEU A 149 -18.46 -6.55 19.77
CA LEU A 149 -19.56 -6.96 18.89
C LEU A 149 -20.78 -7.45 19.67
N ALA A 150 -20.58 -8.26 20.71
CA ALA A 150 -21.65 -8.71 21.59
C ALA A 150 -22.36 -7.53 22.26
N GLN A 151 -21.60 -6.56 22.78
CA GLN A 151 -22.15 -5.34 23.38
C GLN A 151 -22.94 -4.50 22.35
N LEU A 152 -22.41 -4.32 21.13
CA LEU A 152 -23.10 -3.60 20.06
C LEU A 152 -24.43 -4.27 19.68
N MET A 153 -24.42 -5.59 19.46
CA MET A 153 -25.63 -6.35 19.15
C MET A 153 -26.65 -6.25 20.29
N TRP A 154 -26.19 -6.29 21.54
CA TRP A 154 -27.05 -6.15 22.71
C TRP A 154 -27.65 -4.75 22.85
N ALA A 155 -26.93 -3.71 22.48
CA ALA A 155 -27.43 -2.34 22.45
C ALA A 155 -28.47 -2.16 21.34
N LEU A 156 -28.20 -2.70 20.15
CA LEU A 156 -29.10 -2.63 18.99
C LEU A 156 -30.35 -3.50 19.15
N ARG A 157 -30.34 -4.52 20.01
CA ARG A 157 -31.54 -5.35 20.27
C ARG A 157 -32.72 -4.54 20.85
N GLN A 158 -32.43 -3.40 21.49
CA GLN A 158 -33.44 -2.51 22.07
C GLN A 158 -33.98 -1.50 21.05
N GLY A 159 -33.46 -1.51 19.82
CA GLY A 159 -33.98 -0.74 18.70
C GLY A 159 -35.20 -1.41 18.07
N ASP A 160 -36.32 -1.38 18.79
CA ASP A 160 -37.65 -1.50 18.17
C ASP A 160 -38.11 -0.07 17.79
N PRO A 161 -38.27 0.29 16.51
CA PRO A 161 -38.93 1.52 16.11
C PRO A 161 -40.44 1.34 16.25
N ALA A 162 -40.90 1.30 17.51
CA ALA A 162 -42.31 1.40 17.85
C ALA A 162 -42.45 2.33 19.07
N GLY A 163 -42.46 3.64 18.82
CA GLY A 163 -42.82 4.62 19.86
C GLY A 163 -42.40 6.06 19.61
N GLU A 164 -42.81 6.65 18.48
CA GLU A 164 -43.71 7.83 18.40
C GLU A 164 -43.91 8.25 16.93
#